data_AF-A0A2G2WVH5-F1
#
_entry.id   AF-A0A2G2WVH5-F1
#
_cell.length_a   1.000
_cell.length_b   1.000
_cell.length_c   1.000
_cell.angle_alpha   90.00
_cell.angle_beta   90.00
_cell.angle_gamma   90.00
#
_symmetry.space_group_name_H-M   'P 1'
#
loop_
_entity.id
_entity.type
_entity.pdbx_description
1 polymer ?
#
loop_
_entity_poly.entity_id
_entity_poly.type
_entity_poly.pdbx_seq_one_letter_code
_entity_poly.pdbx_strand_id
1 'polypeptide(L)'
;MGKPDKIIYKSSMEMAAVDASDCITVGDSLHHDIKGANAAEIASAFITGGIQATELRLTKFGEVADDDSVHALASKNNAYPTYVLPSFTW
;
A
#
# COMPACT_ATOMS: atom_id res chain seq x y z
N MET A 1 -14.35 9.42 8.93
CA MET A 1 -13.24 9.98 8.12
C MET A 1 -12.02 9.10 8.34
N GLY A 2 -11.51 8.47 7.30
CA GLY A 2 -10.40 7.52 7.37
C GLY A 2 -10.00 7.08 5.96
N LYS A 3 -9.07 6.14 5.84
CA LYS A 3 -8.63 5.60 4.55
C LYS A 3 -9.84 5.08 3.74
N PRO A 4 -9.88 5.29 2.41
CA PRO A 4 -8.85 5.86 1.55
C PRO A 4 -8.91 7.39 1.37
N ASP A 5 -9.65 8.12 2.21
CA ASP A 5 -9.78 9.58 2.07
C ASP A 5 -8.43 10.28 2.29
N LYS A 6 -8.02 11.14 1.36
CA LYS A 6 -6.77 11.92 1.41
C LYS A 6 -6.62 12.76 2.67
N ILE A 7 -7.72 13.11 3.35
CA ILE A 7 -7.67 13.96 4.55
C ILE A 7 -6.79 13.37 5.65
N ILE A 8 -6.82 12.04 5.85
CA ILE A 8 -6.04 11.42 6.93
C ILE A 8 -4.54 11.50 6.65
N TYR A 9 -4.14 11.32 5.39
CA TYR A 9 -2.76 11.42 4.94
C TYR A 9 -2.24 12.85 5.08
N LYS A 10 -3.04 13.84 4.65
CA LYS A 10 -2.69 15.26 4.81
C LYS A 10 -2.51 15.64 6.27
N SER A 11 -3.44 15.25 7.13
CA SER A 11 -3.31 15.51 8.57
C SER A 11 -2.08 14.84 9.17
N SER A 12 -1.75 13.62 8.76
CA SER A 12 -0.51 12.95 9.22
C SER A 12 0.75 13.69 8.78
N MET A 13 0.83 14.15 7.53
CA MET A 13 1.96 14.93 7.03
C MET A 13 2.08 16.28 7.75
N GLU A 14 0.96 16.99 7.93
CA GLU A 14 0.90 18.26 8.68
C GLU A 14 1.38 18.09 10.12
N MET A 15 0.97 17.02 10.80
CA MET A 15 1.40 16.72 12.17
C MET A 15 2.89 16.42 12.28
N ALA A 16 3.45 15.74 11.27
CA ALA A 16 4.87 15.39 11.23
C ALA A 16 5.76 16.52 10.67
N ALA A 17 5.16 17.58 10.14
CA ALA A 17 5.85 18.71 9.49
C ALA A 17 6.78 18.25 8.35
N VAL A 18 6.26 17.39 7.49
CA VAL A 18 6.96 16.80 6.34
C VAL A 18 6.15 16.94 5.06
N ASP A 19 6.84 16.90 3.91
CA ASP A 19 6.20 16.91 2.60
C ASP A 19 5.87 15.49 2.12
N ALA A 20 5.03 15.38 1.09
CA ALA A 20 4.67 14.09 0.48
C ALA A 20 5.90 13.32 -0.04
N SER A 21 6.94 14.04 -0.50
CA SER A 21 8.20 13.45 -0.96
C SER A 21 9.00 12.76 0.15
N ASP A 22 8.76 13.14 1.41
CA ASP A 22 9.43 12.58 2.59
C ASP A 22 8.62 11.46 3.22
N CYS A 23 7.49 11.10 2.61
CA CYS A 23 6.52 10.15 3.17
C CYS A 23 6.42 8.89 2.31
N ILE A 24 6.19 7.76 3.00
CA ILE A 24 5.76 6.51 2.37
C ILE A 24 4.63 5.89 3.19
N THR A 25 3.56 5.51 2.51
CA THR A 25 2.49 4.71 3.12
C THR A 25 2.86 3.24 3.05
N VAL A 26 2.91 2.55 4.20
CA VAL A 26 3.09 1.10 4.27
C VAL A 26 1.76 0.45 4.64
N GLY A 27 1.28 -0.50 3.85
CA GLY A 27 0.01 -1.16 4.12
C GLY A 27 -0.25 -2.38 3.24
N ASP A 28 -1.21 -3.20 3.64
CA ASP A 28 -1.56 -4.49 3.03
C ASP A 28 -2.91 -4.48 2.30
N SER A 29 -3.57 -3.31 2.25
CA SER A 29 -4.84 -3.14 1.57
C SER A 29 -4.71 -2.20 0.37
N LEU A 30 -4.87 -2.75 -0.85
CA LEU A 30 -4.98 -1.90 -2.04
C LEU A 30 -6.15 -0.93 -1.96
N HIS A 31 -7.28 -1.35 -1.40
CA HIS A 31 -8.50 -0.53 -1.36
C HIS A 31 -8.40 0.66 -0.40
N HIS A 32 -7.68 0.50 0.71
CA HIS A 32 -7.57 1.52 1.76
C HIS A 32 -6.22 2.23 1.71
N ASP A 33 -5.12 1.47 1.78
CA ASP A 33 -3.77 2.03 1.98
C ASP A 33 -3.21 2.60 0.69
N ILE A 34 -3.12 1.76 -0.34
CA ILE A 34 -2.47 2.13 -1.61
C ILE A 34 -3.33 3.13 -2.36
N LYS A 35 -4.65 2.93 -2.40
CA LYS A 35 -5.57 3.88 -3.02
C LYS A 35 -5.56 5.24 -2.31
N GLY A 36 -5.46 5.26 -0.99
CA GLY A 36 -5.34 6.50 -0.24
C GLY A 36 -4.00 7.20 -0.49
N ALA A 37 -2.89 6.44 -0.55
CA ALA A 37 -1.57 6.98 -0.87
C ALA A 37 -1.54 7.57 -2.30
N ASN A 38 -2.10 6.86 -3.29
CA ASN A 38 -2.23 7.37 -4.67
C ASN A 38 -3.04 8.67 -4.71
N ALA A 39 -4.16 8.74 -3.99
CA ALA A 39 -5.01 9.94 -3.94
C ALA A 39 -4.37 11.11 -3.18
N ALA A 40 -3.44 10.82 -2.27
CA ALA A 40 -2.65 11.80 -1.53
C ALA A 40 -1.33 12.16 -2.23
N GLU A 41 -1.01 11.52 -3.36
CA GLU A 41 0.23 11.69 -4.13
C GLU A 41 1.49 11.37 -3.31
N ILE A 42 1.42 10.33 -2.48
CA ILE A 42 2.51 9.84 -1.62
C ILE A 42 3.00 8.48 -2.14
N ALA A 43 4.30 8.20 -2.01
CA ALA A 43 4.83 6.86 -2.28
C ALA A 43 4.13 5.80 -1.41
N SER A 44 4.06 4.56 -1.90
CA SER A 44 3.46 3.48 -1.12
C SER A 44 4.16 2.14 -1.28
N ALA A 45 4.33 1.44 -0.17
CA ALA A 45 4.77 0.06 -0.08
C ALA A 45 3.58 -0.86 0.20
N PHE A 46 3.27 -1.73 -0.76
CA PHE A 46 2.24 -2.75 -0.63
C PHE A 46 2.81 -4.03 -0.03
N ILE A 47 2.27 -4.44 1.12
CA ILE A 47 2.67 -5.65 1.84
C ILE A 47 1.76 -6.81 1.43
N THR A 48 2.28 -7.74 0.63
CA THR A 48 1.49 -8.82 0.02
C THR A 48 1.08 -9.91 1.02
N GLY A 49 1.85 -10.09 2.09
CA GLY A 49 1.59 -11.09 3.12
C GLY A 49 0.45 -10.78 4.10
N GLY A 50 -0.27 -9.67 3.94
CA GLY A 50 -1.39 -9.27 4.80
C GLY A 50 -2.76 -9.72 4.29
N ILE A 51 -3.77 -8.84 4.38
CA ILE A 51 -5.19 -9.12 4.05
C ILE A 51 -5.37 -9.69 2.63
N GLN A 52 -4.47 -9.38 1.70
CA GLN A 52 -4.56 -9.79 0.30
C GLN A 52 -3.76 -11.07 -0.03
N ALA A 53 -3.10 -11.69 0.96
CA ALA A 53 -2.32 -12.90 0.78
C ALA A 53 -3.11 -14.04 0.11
N THR A 54 -4.39 -14.22 0.49
CA THR A 54 -5.26 -15.25 -0.09
C THR A 54 -5.52 -15.04 -1.58
N GLU A 55 -5.74 -13.79 -2.02
CA GLU A 55 -5.98 -13.47 -3.44
C GLU A 55 -4.70 -13.66 -4.27
N LEU A 56 -3.54 -13.43 -3.64
CA LEU A 56 -2.22 -13.69 -4.21
C LEU A 56 -1.75 -15.14 -4.04
N ARG A 57 -2.57 -16.02 -3.44
CA ARG A 57 -2.27 -17.44 -3.19
C ARG A 57 -1.01 -17.69 -2.36
N LEU A 58 -0.66 -16.75 -1.49
CA LEU A 58 0.46 -16.87 -0.57
C LEU A 58 0.07 -17.74 0.61
N THR A 59 0.98 -18.61 1.03
CA THR A 59 0.75 -19.60 2.10
C THR A 59 1.76 -19.49 3.24
N LYS A 60 2.88 -18.78 3.03
CA LYS A 60 3.94 -18.63 4.02
C LYS A 60 4.24 -17.16 4.28
N PHE A 61 4.65 -16.88 5.52
CA PHE A 61 5.18 -15.56 5.87
C PHE A 61 6.45 -15.26 5.06
N GLY A 62 6.54 -14.05 4.50
CA GLY A 62 7.68 -13.64 3.68
C GLY A 62 7.71 -14.25 2.27
N GLU A 63 6.66 -14.97 1.86
CA GLU A 63 6.55 -15.49 0.50
C GLU A 63 6.42 -14.35 -0.51
N VAL A 64 7.27 -14.36 -1.52
CA VAL A 64 7.27 -13.35 -2.59
C VAL A 64 6.12 -13.66 -3.54
N ALA A 65 5.25 -12.68 -3.75
CA ALA A 65 4.16 -12.78 -4.70
C ALA A 65 4.68 -12.78 -6.14
N ASP A 66 3.97 -13.47 -7.01
CA ASP A 66 4.19 -13.41 -8.45
C ASP A 66 3.86 -12.00 -9.00
N ASP A 67 4.75 -11.44 -9.80
CA ASP A 67 4.65 -10.06 -10.29
C ASP A 67 3.39 -9.84 -11.15
N ASP A 68 3.07 -10.78 -12.04
CA ASP A 68 1.88 -10.71 -12.89
C ASP A 68 0.60 -10.70 -12.05
N SER A 69 0.56 -11.51 -11.00
CA SER A 69 -0.54 -11.57 -10.04
C SER A 69 -0.70 -10.24 -9.28
N VAL A 70 0.41 -9.62 -8.85
CA VAL A 70 0.38 -8.30 -8.19
C VAL A 70 -0.09 -7.22 -9.16
N HIS A 71 0.42 -7.19 -10.39
CA HIS A 71 0.00 -6.24 -11.41
C HIS A 71 -1.48 -6.37 -11.78
N ALA A 72 -1.97 -7.60 -11.92
CA ALA A 72 -3.38 -7.87 -12.17
C ALA A 72 -4.25 -7.36 -11.00
N LEU A 73 -3.82 -7.58 -9.77
CA LEU A 73 -4.54 -7.16 -8.58
C LEU A 73 -4.55 -5.63 -8.42
N ALA A 74 -3.41 -4.96 -8.65
CA ALA A 74 -3.29 -3.51 -8.66
C ALA A 74 -4.22 -2.87 -9.71
N SER A 75 -4.20 -3.41 -10.93
CA SER A 75 -5.04 -2.95 -12.05
C SER A 75 -6.52 -3.13 -11.74
N LYS A 76 -6.92 -4.30 -11.19
CA LYS A 76 -8.30 -4.59 -10.78
C LYS A 76 -8.83 -3.60 -9.74
N ASN A 77 -7.98 -3.13 -8.84
CA ASN A 77 -8.35 -2.19 -7.77
C ASN A 77 -8.19 -0.71 -8.16
N ASN A 78 -7.56 -0.44 -9.31
CA ASN A 78 -7.08 0.88 -9.71
C ASN A 78 -6.29 1.56 -8.58
N ALA A 79 -5.33 0.82 -8.03
CA ALA A 79 -4.44 1.26 -6.97
C ALA A 79 -3.03 0.70 -7.28
N TYR A 80 -2.05 1.59 -7.41
CA TYR A 80 -0.74 1.29 -7.97
C TYR A 80 0.34 1.56 -6.93
N PRO A 81 0.92 0.52 -6.32
CA PRO A 81 1.97 0.72 -5.33
C PRO A 81 3.30 1.12 -5.99
N THR A 82 4.10 1.92 -5.30
CA THR A 82 5.47 2.26 -5.70
C THR A 82 6.43 1.09 -5.47
N TYR A 83 6.23 0.38 -4.35
CA TYR A 83 7.02 -0.77 -3.95
C TYR A 83 6.11 -1.91 -3.51
N VAL A 84 6.57 -3.14 -3.71
CA VAL A 84 5.88 -4.35 -3.28
C VAL A 84 6.85 -5.14 -2.42
N LEU A 85 6.40 -5.52 -1.21
CA LEU A 85 7.21 -6.29 -0.27
C LEU A 85 6.39 -7.48 0.26
N PRO A 86 7.02 -8.63 0.52
CA PRO A 86 6.33 -9.78 1.11
C PRO A 86 5.97 -9.56 2.58
N SER A 87 6.79 -8.79 3.31
CA SER A 87 6.61 -8.44 4.72
C SER A 87 7.33 -7.13 5.04
N PHE A 88 6.93 -6.48 6.14
CA PHE A 88 7.64 -5.33 6.70
C PHE A 88 8.35 -5.76 7.99
N THR A 89 9.67 -5.95 7.92
CA THR A 89 10.49 -6.51 9.01
C THR A 89 11.81 -5.76 9.16
N TRP A 90 12.42 -5.85 10.35
CA TRP A 90 13.76 -5.34 10.67
C TRP A 90 14.85 -6.38 10.38
#